data_AF-A0A8I1ZQ77-F1
#
_entry.id   AF-A0A8I1ZQ77-F1
#
_cell.length_a   1.000
_cell.length_b   1.000
_cell.length_c   1.000
_cell.angle_alpha   90.00
_cell.angle_beta   90.00
_cell.angle_gamma   90.00
#
_symmetry.space_group_name_H-M   'P 1'
#
loop_
_entity.id
_entity.type
_entity.pdbx_description
1 polymer ?
#
loop_
_entity_poly.entity_id
_entity_poly.type
_entity_poly.pdbx_seq_one_letter_code
_entity_poly.pdbx_strand_id
1 'polypeptide(L)' 'MGDYVYEEKKNYEGKNVKVLGSTFEEGKPDATGNWLAKLTTHEERLGYLRTALRYWYSNEWYGSEKRKQEA' A
#
# COMPACT_ATOMS: atom_id res chain seq x y z
N MET A 1 11.88 19.00 8.71
CA MET A 1 11.25 17.93 9.51
C MET A 1 9.94 18.51 10.00
N GLY A 2 8.82 18.07 9.43
CA GLY A 2 7.51 18.64 9.77
C GLY A 2 7.10 18.23 11.19
N ASP A 3 6.45 19.14 11.91
CA ASP A 3 5.95 18.90 13.27
C ASP A 3 4.90 17.78 13.24
N TYR A 4 5.12 16.73 14.05
CA TYR A 4 4.19 15.62 14.15
C TYR A 4 2.94 16.02 14.93
N VAL A 5 1.77 15.78 14.35
CA VAL A 5 0.47 15.94 15.02
C VAL A 5 0.14 14.66 15.79
N TYR A 6 -0.36 14.77 17.02
CA TYR A 6 -0.77 13.64 17.85
C TYR A 6 -2.26 13.75 18.22
N GLU A 7 -2.97 12.63 18.16
CA GLU A 7 -4.40 12.50 18.48
C GLU A 7 -4.59 11.60 19.72
N GLU A 8 -5.55 11.92 20.59
CA GLU A 8 -5.93 11.02 21.69
C GLU A 8 -7.00 10.02 21.23
N LYS A 9 -6.69 8.73 21.34
CA LYS A 9 -7.65 7.63 21.07
C LYS A 9 -7.69 6.67 22.25
N LYS A 10 -8.84 6.02 22.44
CA LYS A 10 -8.94 4.93 23.40
C LYS A 10 -8.31 3.67 22.81
N ASN A 11 -7.44 3.03 23.58
CA ASN A 11 -6.95 1.70 23.25
C ASN A 11 -8.02 0.63 23.54
N TYR A 12 -7.72 -0.64 23.26
CA TYR A 12 -8.65 -1.75 23.50
C TYR A 12 -9.05 -1.91 24.99
N GLU A 13 -8.24 -1.38 25.92
CA GLU A 13 -8.50 -1.38 27.37
C GLU A 13 -9.31 -0.16 27.84
N GLY A 14 -9.68 0.76 26.93
CA GLY A 14 -10.41 1.98 27.26
C GLY A 14 -9.57 3.13 27.82
N LYS A 15 -8.23 3.00 27.86
CA LYS A 15 -7.32 4.06 28.28
C LYS A 15 -7.04 5.02 27.12
N ASN A 16 -6.98 6.31 27.42
CA ASN A 16 -6.58 7.33 26.43
C ASN A 16 -5.07 7.21 26.16
N VAL A 17 -4.70 7.06 24.90
CA VAL A 17 -3.32 7.01 24.41
C VAL A 17 -3.13 8.05 23.31
N LYS A 18 -1.96 8.70 23.31
CA LYS A 18 -1.55 9.59 22.21
C LYS A 18 -1.04 8.76 21.04
N VAL A 19 -1.66 8.95 19.89
CA VAL A 19 -1.36 8.26 18.64
C VAL A 19 -0.87 9.29 17.63
N LEU A 20 0.07 8.90 16.77
CA LEU A 20 0.49 9.74 15.67
C LEU A 20 -0.71 9.99 14.74
N GLY A 21 -1.02 11.26 14.50
CA GLY A 21 -2.05 11.70 13.56
C GLY A 21 -1.60 11.56 12.11
N SER A 22 -2.41 12.06 11.18
CA SER A 22 -2.11 12.02 9.75
C SER A 22 -0.77 12.70 9.43
N THR A 23 0.13 11.97 8.76
CA THR A 23 1.42 12.49 8.28
C THR A 23 1.42 12.82 6.79
N PHE A 24 0.28 12.65 6.13
CA PHE A 24 0.07 12.98 4.73
C PHE A 24 -0.63 14.34 4.61
N GLU A 25 -0.44 15.00 3.48
CA GLU A 25 -1.13 16.26 3.21
C GLU A 25 -2.63 16.03 3.04
N GLU A 26 -3.43 16.87 3.69
CA GLU A 26 -4.88 16.80 3.63
C GLU A 26 -5.37 17.22 2.24
N GLY A 27 -6.17 16.38 1.59
CA GLY A 27 -6.70 16.67 0.27
C GLY A 27 -7.18 15.43 -0.49
N LYS A 28 -7.84 15.66 -1.62
CA LYS A 28 -8.07 14.63 -2.63
C LYS A 28 -7.08 14.83 -3.76
N PRO A 29 -6.53 13.76 -4.36
CA PRO A 29 -5.66 13.91 -5.51
C PRO A 29 -6.44 14.57 -6.66
N ASP A 30 -5.88 15.63 -7.23
CA ASP A 30 -6.49 16.36 -8.35
C ASP A 30 -6.47 15.57 -9.66
N ALA A 31 -5.60 14.56 -9.76
CA ALA A 31 -5.44 13.74 -10.95
C ALA A 31 -5.13 12.28 -10.60
N THR A 32 -5.39 11.38 -11.54
CA THR A 32 -4.96 9.99 -11.45
C THR A 32 -3.43 9.91 -11.52
N GLY A 33 -2.83 9.16 -10.59
CA GLY A 33 -1.39 8.93 -10.58
C GLY A 33 -0.95 8.12 -11.80
N ASN A 34 -0.11 8.70 -12.67
CA ASN A 34 0.50 7.98 -13.77
C ASN A 34 1.72 7.17 -13.28
N TRP A 35 1.49 5.92 -12.87
CA TRP A 35 2.56 5.04 -12.42
C TRP A 35 3.59 4.72 -13.53
N LEU A 36 3.20 4.79 -14.81
CA LEU A 36 4.11 4.60 -15.95
C LEU A 36 5.13 5.71 -16.06
N ALA A 37 4.89 6.89 -15.47
CA ALA A 37 5.82 8.02 -15.53
C ALA A 37 7.19 7.70 -14.91
N LYS A 38 7.25 6.69 -14.02
CA LYS A 38 8.50 6.21 -13.39
C LYS A 38 9.20 5.10 -14.20
N LEU A 39 8.57 4.60 -15.26
CA LEU A 39 9.05 3.48 -16.08
C LEU A 39 9.29 3.98 -17.50
N THR A 40 10.54 4.35 -17.75
CA THR A 40 10.96 5.07 -18.94
C THR A 40 11.07 4.12 -20.12
N THR A 41 11.57 2.91 -19.90
CA THR A 41 11.85 1.93 -20.96
C THR A 41 10.77 0.85 -21.08
N HIS A 42 10.73 0.19 -22.24
CA HIS A 42 9.84 -0.94 -22.48
C HIS A 42 10.17 -2.11 -21.53
N GLU A 43 11.46 -2.37 -21.29
CA GLU A 43 11.92 -3.45 -20.40
C GLU A 43 11.53 -3.20 -18.95
N GLU A 44 11.63 -1.96 -18.47
CA GLU A 44 11.18 -1.57 -17.12
C GLU A 44 9.68 -1.81 -16.94
N ARG A 45 8.88 -1.48 -17.96
CA ARG A 45 7.44 -1.72 -17.94
C ARG A 45 7.12 -3.22 -17.92
N LEU A 46 7.79 -4.01 -18.76
CA LEU A 46 7.62 -5.47 -18.75
C LEU A 46 8.05 -6.09 -17.41
N GLY A 47 9.17 -5.63 -16.84
CA GLY A 47 9.64 -6.08 -15.53
C GLY A 47 8.64 -5.76 -14.42
N TYR A 48 8.11 -4.54 -14.41
CA TYR A 48 7.07 -4.14 -13.45
C TYR A 48 5.82 -5.01 -13.57
N LEU A 49 5.29 -5.23 -14.79
CA LEU A 49 4.10 -6.06 -15.00
C LEU A 49 4.30 -7.50 -14.48
N ARG A 50 5.47 -8.10 -14.77
CA ARG A 50 5.79 -9.47 -14.34
C ARG A 50 5.92 -9.62 -12.82
N THR A 51 6.35 -8.57 -12.13
CA THR A 51 6.66 -8.60 -10.69
C THR A 51 5.55 -8.02 -9.83
N ALA A 52 5.10 -6.80 -10.12
CA ALA A 52 4.10 -6.07 -9.34
C ALA A 52 2.68 -6.59 -9.60
N LEU A 53 2.40 -7.06 -10.82
CA LEU A 53 1.10 -7.65 -11.18
C LEU A 53 1.19 -9.18 -11.30
N ARG A 54 2.16 -9.78 -10.62
CA ARG A 54 2.40 -11.24 -10.63
C ARG A 54 1.15 -12.05 -10.27
N TYR A 55 0.29 -11.53 -9.39
CA TYR A 55 -0.98 -12.17 -9.03
C TYR A 55 -1.90 -12.40 -10.23
N TRP A 56 -1.91 -11.47 -11.18
CA TRP A 56 -2.80 -11.49 -12.34
C TRP A 56 -2.20 -12.21 -13.55
N TYR A 57 -0.86 -12.23 -13.66
CA TYR A 57 -0.17 -12.69 -14.87
C TYR A 57 0.76 -13.90 -14.67
N SER A 58 0.97 -14.37 -13.44
CA SER A 58 1.79 -15.55 -13.19
C SER A 58 0.97 -16.83 -13.25
N ASN A 59 1.37 -17.75 -14.12
CA ASN A 59 0.80 -19.10 -14.19
C ASN A 59 1.40 -20.06 -13.15
N GLU A 60 2.50 -19.67 -12.49
CA GLU A 60 3.28 -20.54 -11.60
C GLU A 60 2.94 -20.34 -10.12
N TRP A 61 2.35 -19.20 -9.74
CA TRP A 61 2.14 -18.86 -8.33
C TRP A 61 0.68 -18.96 -7.93
N TYR A 62 0.40 -19.85 -6.98
CA TYR A 62 -0.90 -19.96 -6.34
C TYR A 62 -0.96 -18.95 -5.18
N GLY A 63 -1.81 -17.93 -5.29
CA GLY A 63 -2.03 -16.94 -4.22
C GLY A 63 -2.44 -17.58 -2.89
N SER A 64 -2.48 -16.79 -1.81
CA SER A 64 -2.92 -17.27 -0.48
C SER A 64 -4.30 -17.93 -0.49
N GLU A 65 -5.11 -17.65 -1.51
CA GLU A 65 -6.40 -18.29 -1.78
C GLU A 65 -6.33 -19.81 -1.97
N LYS A 66 -5.17 -20.37 -2.32
CA LYS A 66 -4.95 -21.83 -2.36
C LYS A 66 -4.25 -22.41 -1.14
N ARG A 67 -3.94 -21.61 -0.11
CA ARG A 67 -3.61 -22.19 1.21
C ARG A 67 -4.90 -22.71 1.83
N LYS A 68 -5.30 -23.92 1.41
CA LYS A 68 -6.11 -24.81 2.25
C LYS A 68 -5.24 -25.20 3.43
N GLN A 69 -5.17 -24.33 4.42
CA GLN A 69 -4.71 -24.72 5.74
C GLN A 69 -5.95 -25.34 6.41
N GLU A 70 -5.96 -26.67 6.52
CA GLU A 70 -6.90 -27.34 7.41
C GLU A 70 -6.72 -26.76 8.81
N ALA A 71 -7.84 -26.42 9.45
CA ALA A 71 -7.89 -25.89 10.81
C ALA A 71 -7.62 -26.98 11.84
#